data_AF-A0A966QTJ3-F1
#
_entry.id   AF-A0A966QTJ3-F1
#
_cell.length_a   1.000
_cell.length_b   1.000
_cell.length_c   1.000
_cell.angle_alpha   90.00
_cell.angle_beta   90.00
_cell.angle_gamma   90.00
#
_symmetry.space_group_name_H-M   'P 1'
#
loop_
_entity.id
_entity.type
_entity.pdbx_description
1 polymer ?
#
loop_
_entity_poly.entity_id
_entity_poly.type
_entity_poly.pdbx_seq_one_letter_code
_entity_poly.pdbx_strand_id
1 'polypeptide(L)'
;MMLITSTWKDGKTFKMIPTTADCPFVECIFDPQIKVLAVISRNKKDQFHMITKLDSNGDPEKRKTPGRNGNPYKEERRALETYQEYYIEEKSEIEDFIKHFASNADSYDYAVYLNMVPAETSETSTLQ
;
A
#
# COMPACT_ATOMS: atom_id res chain seq x y z
N MET A 1 -16.72 6.50 -4.56
CA MET A 1 -16.06 5.23 -4.19
C MET A 1 -17.06 4.35 -3.45
N MET A 2 -16.74 3.07 -3.26
CA MET A 2 -17.54 2.12 -2.49
C MET A 2 -16.62 1.31 -1.58
N LEU A 3 -17.03 1.17 -0.32
CA LEU A 3 -16.37 0.32 0.68
C LEU A 3 -16.68 -1.14 0.42
N ILE A 4 -15.65 -1.98 0.47
CA ILE A 4 -15.75 -3.44 0.38
C ILE A 4 -14.87 -4.08 1.45
N THR A 5 -15.28 -5.23 1.97
CA THR A 5 -14.41 -6.06 2.80
C THR A 5 -13.39 -6.77 1.91
N SER A 6 -12.12 -6.69 2.29
CA SER A 6 -11.01 -7.34 1.59
C SER A 6 -10.02 -7.95 2.58
N THR A 7 -8.98 -8.59 2.05
CA THR A 7 -7.86 -9.10 2.84
C THR A 7 -6.63 -8.24 2.53
N TRP A 8 -5.90 -7.84 3.57
CA TRP A 8 -4.64 -7.13 3.47
C TRP A 8 -3.63 -7.77 4.42
N LYS A 9 -2.47 -8.19 3.89
CA LYS A 9 -1.52 -9.06 4.59
C LYS A 9 -2.25 -10.28 5.17
N ASP A 10 -2.16 -10.48 6.49
CA ASP A 10 -2.69 -11.65 7.19
C ASP A 10 -4.10 -11.42 7.77
N GLY A 11 -4.74 -10.28 7.49
CA GLY A 11 -5.98 -9.87 8.15
C GLY A 11 -7.08 -9.38 7.21
N LYS A 12 -8.31 -9.34 7.74
CA LYS A 12 -9.44 -8.66 7.07
C LYS A 12 -9.35 -7.15 7.29
N THR A 13 -9.70 -6.42 6.26
CA THR A 13 -9.79 -4.96 6.29
C THR A 13 -10.90 -4.48 5.36
N PHE A 14 -11.12 -3.17 5.29
CA PHE A 14 -11.88 -2.56 4.20
C PHE A 14 -10.95 -1.96 3.14
N LYS A 15 -11.46 -1.93 1.91
CA LYS A 15 -10.91 -1.16 0.80
C LYS A 15 -11.97 -0.22 0.24
N MET A 16 -11.54 0.87 -0.37
CA MET A 16 -12.40 1.74 -1.15
C MET A 16 -12.04 1.59 -2.62
N ILE A 17 -13.03 1.23 -3.45
CA ILE A 17 -12.87 1.13 -4.90
C ILE A 17 -13.58 2.27 -5.61
N PRO A 18 -13.04 2.79 -6.73
CA PRO A 18 -13.71 3.80 -7.52
C PRO A 18 -15.00 3.24 -8.10
N THR A 19 -16.08 4.02 -8.02
CA THR A 19 -17.41 3.68 -8.57
C THR A 19 -17.72 4.44 -9.85
N THR A 20 -16.90 5.43 -10.17
CA THR A 20 -17.09 6.35 -11.29
C THR A 20 -15.75 6.62 -11.96
N ALA A 21 -15.80 6.97 -13.26
CA ALA A 21 -14.62 7.22 -14.06
C ALA A 21 -13.89 8.52 -13.66
N ASP A 22 -14.55 9.46 -13.00
CA ASP A 22 -14.01 10.76 -12.55
C ASP A 22 -13.37 10.71 -11.14
N CYS A 23 -13.43 9.57 -10.45
CA CYS A 23 -12.88 9.44 -9.11
C CYS A 23 -11.36 9.77 -9.07
N PRO A 24 -10.89 10.69 -8.21
CA PRO A 24 -9.49 11.11 -8.19
C PRO A 24 -8.53 10.08 -7.58
N PHE A 25 -9.06 8.97 -7.07
CA PHE A 25 -8.32 7.88 -6.42
C PHE A 25 -8.54 6.57 -7.16
N VAL A 26 -7.48 5.74 -7.23
CA VAL A 26 -7.54 4.42 -7.85
C VAL A 26 -7.93 3.34 -6.85
N GLU A 27 -7.51 3.48 -5.59
CA GLU A 27 -7.82 2.57 -4.50
C GLU A 27 -7.54 3.26 -3.16
N CYS A 28 -8.23 2.86 -2.10
CA CYS A 28 -7.77 3.10 -0.72
C CYS A 28 -7.78 1.79 0.06
N ILE A 29 -6.80 1.59 0.93
CA ILE A 29 -6.65 0.38 1.75
C ILE A 29 -6.36 0.81 3.18
N PHE A 30 -7.15 0.34 4.14
CA PHE A 30 -6.86 0.55 5.55
C PHE A 30 -6.00 -0.60 6.08
N ASP A 31 -4.94 -0.27 6.82
CA ASP A 31 -4.15 -1.27 7.55
C ASP A 31 -4.55 -1.23 9.04
N PRO A 32 -5.28 -2.25 9.54
CA PRO A 32 -5.77 -2.25 10.91
C PRO A 32 -4.66 -2.45 11.95
N GLN A 33 -3.45 -2.90 11.56
CA GLN A 33 -2.34 -3.08 12.49
C GLN A 33 -1.68 -1.74 12.83
N ILE A 34 -1.44 -0.90 11.82
CA ILE A 34 -0.79 0.40 12.00
C ILE A 34 -1.78 1.58 12.02
N LYS A 35 -3.07 1.33 11.80
CA LYS A 35 -4.15 2.33 11.83
C LYS A 35 -4.03 3.43 10.80
N VAL A 36 -3.55 3.08 9.61
CA VAL A 36 -3.34 4.03 8.50
C VAL A 36 -4.23 3.68 7.32
N LEU A 37 -4.89 4.69 6.74
CA LEU A 37 -5.54 4.58 5.44
C LEU A 37 -4.56 5.04 4.35
N ALA A 38 -4.08 4.09 3.54
CA ALA A 38 -3.33 4.40 2.33
C ALA A 38 -4.32 4.80 1.22
N VAL A 39 -4.14 6.00 0.67
CA VAL A 39 -4.95 6.57 -0.41
C VAL A 39 -4.07 6.69 -1.65
N ILE A 40 -4.40 5.90 -2.68
CA ILE A 40 -3.66 5.87 -3.94
C ILE A 40 -4.38 6.80 -4.92
N SER A 41 -3.75 7.92 -5.26
CA SER A 41 -4.28 8.88 -6.23
C SER A 41 -4.16 8.35 -7.65
N ARG A 42 -5.02 8.84 -8.54
CA ARG A 42 -4.89 8.65 -9.99
C ARG A 42 -3.74 9.48 -10.57
N ASN A 43 -3.32 10.53 -9.88
CA ASN A 43 -2.17 11.32 -10.30
C ASN A 43 -0.91 10.48 -10.18
N LYS A 44 -0.09 10.54 -11.21
CA LYS A 44 1.19 9.85 -11.28
C LYS A 44 2.33 10.85 -11.22
N LYS A 45 3.44 10.41 -10.64
CA LYS A 45 4.69 11.16 -10.58
C LYS A 45 5.81 10.30 -11.13
N ASP A 46 6.76 10.94 -11.80
CA ASP A 46 8.00 10.28 -12.17
C ASP A 46 8.90 10.22 -10.95
N GLN A 47 9.17 9.00 -10.48
CA GLN A 47 10.09 8.77 -9.38
C GLN A 47 11.23 7.86 -9.82
N PHE A 48 12.45 8.27 -9.48
CA PHE A 48 13.64 7.49 -9.79
C PHE A 48 13.77 6.33 -8.82
N HIS A 49 13.79 5.12 -9.36
CA HIS A 49 14.03 3.89 -8.60
C HIS A 49 15.34 3.25 -9.06
N MET A 50 16.06 2.65 -8.12
CA MET A 50 17.16 1.74 -8.43
C MET A 50 16.55 0.38 -8.71
N ILE A 51 16.62 -0.08 -9.96
CA ILE A 51 16.10 -1.39 -10.35
C ILE A 51 17.26 -2.29 -10.80
N THR A 52 17.09 -3.60 -10.65
CA THR A 52 18.08 -4.58 -11.12
C THR A 52 18.37 -4.38 -12.61
N LYS A 53 19.65 -4.21 -12.93
CA LYS A 53 20.11 -4.09 -14.32
C LYS A 53 20.09 -5.47 -14.96
N LEU A 54 19.43 -5.56 -16.12
CA LEU A 54 19.37 -6.79 -16.91
C LEU A 54 20.39 -6.73 -18.05
N ASP A 55 20.95 -7.87 -18.42
CA ASP A 55 21.77 -8.02 -19.61
C ASP A 55 20.91 -8.15 -20.89
N SER A 56 21.54 -8.39 -22.04
CA SER A 56 20.84 -8.52 -23.33
C SER A 56 19.90 -9.73 -23.40
N ASN A 57 20.05 -10.72 -22.52
CA ASN A 57 19.18 -11.89 -22.44
C ASN A 57 18.02 -11.67 -21.45
N GLY A 58 18.02 -10.56 -20.72
CA GLY A 58 17.06 -10.28 -19.67
C GLY A 58 17.46 -10.83 -18.31
N ASP A 59 18.68 -11.34 -18.15
CA ASP A 59 19.16 -11.92 -16.89
C ASP A 59 19.76 -10.83 -15.98
N PRO A 60 19.59 -10.93 -14.65
CA PRO A 60 20.19 -10.00 -13.70
C PRO A 60 21.73 -9.97 -13.78
N GLU A 61 22.30 -8.78 -14.02
CA GLU A 61 23.75 -8.60 -14.02
C GLU A 61 24.31 -8.66 -12.59
N LYS A 62 25.17 -9.64 -12.31
CA LYS A 62 25.85 -9.74 -11.00
C LYS A 62 26.95 -8.69 -10.84
N ARG A 63 27.11 -8.16 -9.63
CA ARG A 63 28.27 -7.38 -9.20
C ARG A 63 29.45 -8.30 -8.96
N LYS A 64 30.66 -7.78 -9.12
CA LYS A 64 31.89 -8.49 -8.70
C LYS A 64 32.03 -8.55 -7.17
N THR A 65 31.50 -7.54 -6.48
CA THR A 65 31.47 -7.42 -5.02
C THR A 65 30.06 -6.97 -4.62
N PRO A 66 29.42 -7.61 -3.61
CA PRO A 66 28.10 -7.21 -3.15
C PRO A 66 28.02 -5.73 -2.77
N GLY A 67 26.84 -5.13 -2.94
CA GLY A 67 26.57 -3.76 -2.49
C GLY A 67 26.62 -3.63 -0.97
N ARG A 68 26.57 -2.38 -0.48
CA ARG A 68 26.55 -2.09 0.97
C ARG A 68 25.37 -2.73 1.70
N ASN A 69 24.27 -2.96 0.99
CA ASN A 69 23.06 -3.65 1.43
C ASN A 69 23.13 -5.18 1.25
N GLY A 70 24.26 -5.74 0.83
CA GLY A 70 24.41 -7.15 0.49
C GLY A 70 23.83 -7.54 -0.87
N ASN A 71 23.23 -6.62 -1.63
CA ASN A 71 22.64 -6.94 -2.94
C ASN A 71 23.74 -7.40 -3.91
N PRO A 72 23.66 -8.65 -4.44
CA PRO A 72 24.67 -9.18 -5.36
C PRO A 72 24.48 -8.70 -6.80
N TYR A 73 23.39 -7.99 -7.12
CA TYR A 73 23.07 -7.55 -8.49
C TYR A 73 23.36 -6.06 -8.70
N LYS A 74 23.75 -5.70 -9.92
CA LYS A 74 23.90 -4.32 -10.33
C LYS A 74 22.51 -3.69 -10.42
N GLU A 75 22.43 -2.42 -10.05
CA GLU A 75 21.20 -1.65 -10.17
C GLU A 75 21.46 -0.44 -11.07
N GLU A 76 20.45 -0.03 -11.81
CA GLU A 76 20.44 1.19 -12.60
C GLU A 76 19.29 2.09 -12.18
N ARG A 77 19.53 3.40 -12.26
CA ARG A 77 18.51 4.39 -11.94
C ARG A 77 17.59 4.55 -13.14
N ARG A 78 16.32 4.17 -12.98
CA ARG A 78 15.26 4.39 -13.99
C ARG A 78 14.20 5.32 -13.45
N ALA A 79 13.70 6.20 -14.31
CA ALA A 79 12.46 6.94 -14.03
C ALA A 79 11.30 5.95 -14.23
N LEU A 80 10.53 5.73 -13.17
CA LEU A 80 9.30 4.96 -13.23
C LEU A 80 8.14 5.87 -12.88
N GLU A 81 7.08 5.75 -13.67
CA GLU A 81 5.83 6.43 -13.40
C GLU A 81 5.12 5.66 -12.27
N THR A 82 5.00 6.28 -11.09
CA THR A 82 4.34 5.67 -9.92
C THR A 82 3.13 6.49 -9.51
N TYR A 83 2.12 5.82 -8.93
CA TYR A 83 0.99 6.51 -8.35
C TYR A 83 1.41 7.31 -7.11
N GLN A 84 0.80 8.47 -6.94
CA GLN A 84 0.98 9.27 -5.74
C GLN A 84 0.17 8.64 -4.59
N GLU A 85 0.85 8.31 -3.50
CA GLU A 85 0.23 7.79 -2.29
C GLU A 85 0.19 8.86 -1.19
N TYR A 86 -0.90 8.86 -0.43
CA TYR A 86 -1.07 9.63 0.80
C TYR A 86 -1.45 8.68 1.93
N TYR A 87 -1.01 8.98 3.14
CA TYR A 87 -1.31 8.19 4.33
C TYR A 87 -2.09 9.08 5.29
N ILE A 88 -3.32 8.68 5.61
CA ILE A 88 -4.15 9.33 6.62
C ILE A 88 -4.06 8.49 7.89
N GLU A 89 -3.57 9.07 8.96
CA GLU A 89 -3.26 8.39 10.22
C GLU A 89 -4.30 8.69 11.30
N GLU A 90 -4.88 9.89 11.29
CA GLU A 90 -5.84 10.32 12.30
C GLU A 90 -7.21 9.68 12.05
N LYS A 91 -7.76 9.03 13.08
CA LYS A 91 -8.99 8.24 12.94
C LYS A 91 -10.16 9.09 12.47
N SER A 92 -10.33 10.30 13.02
CA SER A 92 -11.41 11.20 12.61
C SER A 92 -11.29 11.62 11.14
N GLU A 93 -10.06 11.84 10.66
CA GLU A 93 -9.82 12.20 9.25
C GLU A 93 -10.14 11.03 8.31
N ILE A 94 -9.83 9.79 8.73
CA ILE A 94 -10.21 8.57 8.00
C ILE A 94 -11.73 8.47 7.90
N GLU A 95 -12.45 8.67 9.00
CA GLU A 95 -13.92 8.64 9.01
C GLU A 95 -14.52 9.73 8.10
N ASP A 96 -13.99 10.94 8.16
CA ASP A 96 -14.44 12.06 7.34
C ASP A 96 -14.16 11.82 5.85
N PHE A 97 -12.99 11.29 5.52
CA PHE A 97 -12.64 10.90 4.14
C PHE A 97 -13.59 9.82 3.62
N ILE A 98 -13.88 8.80 4.42
CA ILE A 98 -14.82 7.73 4.08
C ILE A 98 -16.21 8.31 3.81
N LYS A 99 -16.74 9.14 4.71
CA LYS A 99 -18.07 9.76 4.55
C LYS A 99 -18.14 10.65 3.32
N HIS A 100 -17.04 11.32 2.97
CA HIS A 100 -17.00 12.20 1.81
C HIS A 100 -16.97 11.42 0.47
N PHE A 101 -16.22 10.31 0.41
CA PHE A 101 -15.95 9.63 -0.86
C PHE A 101 -16.67 8.29 -1.05
N ALA A 102 -17.10 7.60 0.01
CA ALA A 102 -17.78 6.32 -0.09
C ALA A 102 -19.31 6.47 -0.14
N SER A 103 -19.94 6.03 -1.23
CA SER A 103 -21.39 6.12 -1.42
C SER A 103 -22.20 5.21 -0.49
N ASN A 104 -21.56 4.20 0.10
CA ASN A 104 -22.18 3.25 1.02
C ASN A 104 -21.72 3.43 2.48
N ALA A 105 -21.08 4.56 2.81
CA ALA A 105 -20.57 4.85 4.15
C ALA A 105 -21.62 4.68 5.26
N ASP A 106 -22.89 5.00 4.98
CA ASP A 106 -23.98 4.89 5.96
C ASP A 106 -24.44 3.45 6.23
N SER A 107 -24.17 2.54 5.29
CA SER A 107 -24.63 1.14 5.32
C SER A 107 -23.52 0.12 5.59
N TYR A 108 -22.27 0.49 5.34
CA TYR A 108 -21.11 -0.38 5.50
C TYR A 108 -20.46 -0.12 6.86
N ASP A 109 -20.34 -1.15 7.69
CA ASP A 109 -19.73 -1.05 9.01
C ASP A 109 -18.19 -1.12 8.94
N TYR A 110 -17.56 0.00 8.58
CA TYR A 110 -16.10 0.13 8.56
C TYR A 110 -15.50 0.31 9.96
N ALA A 111 -16.33 0.67 10.96
CA ALA A 111 -15.88 0.91 12.33
C ALA A 111 -15.33 -0.36 12.99
N VAL A 112 -15.82 -1.54 12.58
CA VAL A 112 -15.24 -2.84 12.99
C VAL A 112 -13.74 -2.87 12.77
N TYR A 113 -13.26 -2.44 11.60
CA TYR A 113 -11.85 -2.46 11.25
C TYR A 113 -11.06 -1.34 11.94
N LEU A 114 -11.63 -0.13 12.02
CA LEU A 114 -10.99 0.99 12.71
C LEU A 114 -10.69 0.65 14.17
N ASN A 115 -11.59 -0.09 14.83
CA ASN A 115 -11.48 -0.45 16.25
C ASN A 115 -10.79 -1.81 16.50
N MET A 116 -10.38 -2.55 15.46
CA MET A 116 -9.66 -3.83 15.66
C MET A 116 -8.40 -3.61 16.49
N VAL A 117 -8.22 -4.35 17.58
CA VAL A 117 -6.92 -4.33 18.27
C VAL A 117 -5.91 -5.07 17.38
N PRO A 118 -4.73 -4.49 17.10
CA PRO A 118 -3.68 -5.21 16.39
C PRO A 118 -3.43 -6.54 17.10
N ALA A 119 -3.53 -7.66 16.39
CA ALA A 119 -3.12 -8.94 16.96
C ALA A 119 -1.64 -8.82 17.34
N GLU A 120 -1.29 -9.12 18.59
CA GLU A 120 0.10 -9.20 19.00
C GLU A 120 0.83 -10.16 18.06
N THR A 121 1.85 -9.66 17.37
CA THR A 121 2.76 -10.48 16.58
C THR A 121 3.38 -11.48 17.54
N SER A 122 2.88 -12.73 17.56
CA SER A 122 3.56 -13.80 18.27
C SER A 122 4.91 -14.00 17.58
N GLU A 123 5.98 -13.47 18.19
CA GLU A 123 7.35 -13.79 17.82
C GLU A 123 7.55 -15.29 17.99
N THR A 124 7.29 -16.06 16.93
CA THR A 124 7.64 -17.48 16.89
C THR A 124 8.63 -17.68 15.75
N SER A 125 9.88 -17.37 16.04
CA SER A 125 11.10 -17.80 15.34
C SER A 125 12.24 -17.04 16.01
N THR A 126 13.28 -17.60 16.61
CA THR A 126 13.87 -18.93 16.66
C THR A 126 14.83 -18.86 17.85
N LEU A 127 14.92 -19.87 18.73
CA LEU A 127 16.15 -20.21 19.46
C LEU A 127 15.91 -21.51 20.26
N GLN A 128 16.07 -22.66 19.61
CA GLN A 128 16.92 -23.78 20.03
C GLN A 128 16.93 -24.88 18.97
#